data_AF-A0A7V5KFU2-F1
#
_entry.id   AF-A0A7V5KFU2-F1
#
_cell.length_a   1.000
_cell.length_b   1.000
_cell.length_c   1.000
_cell.angle_alpha   90.00
_cell.angle_beta   90.00
_cell.angle_gamma   90.00
#
_symmetry.space_group_name_H-M   'P 1'
#
loop_
_entity.id
_entity.type
_entity.pdbx_description
1 polymer ?
#
loop_
_entity_poly.entity_id
_entity_poly.type
_entity_poly.pdbx_seq_one_letter_code
_entity_poly.pdbx_strand_id
1 'polypeptide(L)'
;MEGEGLMCERYKEALMGLLDNELPEEVRKDVVTHLHECPECKAEYASFRELARLTNSLKPPSPDPSVWDHYYEGVCRKMRKSAYWAWWGGLAVACVVAAA
;
A
#
# COMPACT_ATOMS: atom_id res chain seq x y z
N MET A 1 -17.14 32.52 -15.04
CA MET A 1 -16.71 31.86 -13.79
C MET A 1 -16.20 30.45 -14.11
N GLU A 2 -15.32 30.31 -15.11
CA GLU A 2 -14.91 28.99 -15.64
C GLU A 2 -13.45 28.63 -15.31
N GLY A 3 -12.71 29.56 -14.68
CA GLY A 3 -11.29 29.37 -14.34
C GLY A 3 -11.01 28.74 -12.97
N GLU A 4 -11.94 28.81 -12.02
CA GLU A 4 -11.75 28.25 -10.66
C GLU A 4 -12.01 26.74 -10.58
N GLY A 5 -12.85 26.19 -11.47
CA GLY A 5 -13.19 24.75 -11.48
C GLY A 5 -12.04 23.85 -11.93
N LEU A 6 -11.29 24.26 -12.96
CA LEU A 6 -10.17 23.47 -13.52
C LEU A 6 -8.99 23.33 -12.56
N MET A 7 -8.73 24.34 -11.74
CA MET A 7 -7.66 24.28 -10.73
C MET A 7 -8.04 23.34 -9.59
N CYS A 8 -9.31 23.35 -9.15
CA CYS A 8 -9.79 22.44 -8.13
C CYS A 8 -9.82 20.99 -8.61
N GLU A 9 -10.13 20.75 -9.88
CA GLU A 9 -10.25 19.38 -10.43
C GLU A 9 -8.96 18.56 -10.24
N ARG A 10 -7.80 19.16 -10.52
CA ARG A 10 -6.49 18.51 -10.29
C ARG A 10 -6.30 18.10 -8.83
N TYR A 11 -6.74 18.95 -7.89
CA TYR A 11 -6.62 18.64 -6.47
C TYR A 11 -7.62 17.57 -6.03
N LYS A 12 -8.83 17.58 -6.60
CA LYS A 12 -9.86 16.56 -6.38
C LYS A 12 -9.37 15.17 -6.79
N GLU A 13 -8.74 15.06 -7.96
CA GLU A 13 -8.12 13.81 -8.42
C GLU A 13 -7.04 13.28 -7.45
N ALA A 14 -6.33 14.17 -6.77
CA ALA A 14 -5.28 13.81 -5.82
C ALA A 14 -5.80 13.45 -4.41
N LEU A 15 -7.08 13.71 -4.07
CA LEU A 15 -7.60 13.53 -2.71
C LEU A 15 -7.56 12.08 -2.23
N MET A 16 -7.84 11.12 -3.12
CA MET A 16 -7.79 9.69 -2.79
C MET A 16 -6.35 9.25 -2.52
N GLY A 17 -5.39 9.65 -3.36
CA GLY A 17 -3.98 9.38 -3.09
C GLY A 17 -3.49 10.04 -1.80
N LEU A 18 -4.02 11.22 -1.44
CA LEU A 18 -3.72 11.87 -0.17
C LEU A 18 -4.25 11.06 1.02
N LEU A 19 -5.49 10.53 0.89
CA LEU A 19 -6.14 9.70 1.91
C LEU A 19 -5.35 8.42 2.18
N ASP A 20 -4.91 7.74 1.12
CA ASP A 20 -4.21 6.45 1.19
C ASP A 20 -2.69 6.61 1.41
N ASN A 21 -2.21 7.84 1.57
CA ASN A 21 -0.80 8.19 1.78
C ASN A 21 0.12 7.86 0.59
N GLU A 22 -0.41 7.78 -0.63
CA GLU A 22 0.29 7.36 -1.85
C GLU A 22 0.92 8.52 -2.65
N LEU A 23 0.67 9.78 -2.26
CA LEU A 23 1.25 10.93 -2.95
C LEU A 23 2.74 11.12 -2.63
N PRO A 24 3.56 11.52 -3.62
CA PRO A 24 4.90 12.06 -3.37
C PRO A 24 4.83 13.26 -2.42
N GLU A 25 5.88 13.43 -1.59
CA GLU A 25 5.89 14.44 -0.53
C GLU A 25 5.67 15.88 -1.05
N GLU A 26 6.21 16.20 -2.23
CA GLU A 26 6.02 17.52 -2.84
C GLU A 26 4.56 17.78 -3.23
N VAL A 27 3.92 16.80 -3.86
CA VAL A 27 2.51 16.87 -4.28
C VAL A 27 1.59 16.91 -3.06
N ARG A 28 1.91 16.12 -2.03
CA ARG A 28 1.17 16.11 -0.76
C ARG A 28 1.11 17.50 -0.13
N LYS A 29 2.25 18.20 -0.05
CA LYS A 29 2.31 19.57 0.50
C LYS A 29 1.49 20.56 -0.30
N ASP A 30 1.55 20.46 -1.63
CA ASP A 30 0.76 21.31 -2.52
C ASP A 30 -0.75 21.09 -2.31
N VAL A 31 -1.20 19.83 -2.30
CA VAL A 31 -2.62 19.49 -2.07
C VAL A 31 -3.08 19.95 -0.68
N VAL A 32 -2.27 19.72 0.37
CA VAL A 32 -2.60 20.17 1.73
C VAL A 32 -2.73 21.69 1.79
N THR A 33 -1.83 22.43 1.12
CA THR A 33 -1.91 23.89 1.03
C THR A 33 -3.22 24.32 0.37
N HIS A 34 -3.61 23.70 -0.74
CA HIS A 34 -4.89 23.96 -1.39
C HIS A 34 -6.10 23.68 -0.47
N LEU A 35 -6.06 22.61 0.34
CA LEU A 35 -7.13 22.30 1.30
C LEU A 35 -7.27 23.34 2.43
N HIS A 36 -6.24 24.13 2.70
CA HIS A 36 -6.34 25.25 3.63
C HIS A 36 -7.05 26.46 3.02
N GLU A 37 -6.96 26.62 1.71
CA GLU A 37 -7.46 27.78 0.97
C GLU A 37 -8.83 27.54 0.32
N CYS A 38 -9.14 26.29 -0.05
CA CYS A 38 -10.37 25.91 -0.75
C CYS A 38 -11.35 25.15 0.17
N PRO A 39 -12.48 25.75 0.58
CA PRO A 39 -13.47 25.11 1.43
C PRO A 39 -14.21 23.95 0.74
N GLU A 40 -14.36 23.97 -0.59
CA GLU A 40 -15.03 22.92 -1.36
C GLU A 40 -14.22 21.62 -1.32
N CYS A 41 -12.95 21.67 -1.75
CA CYS A 41 -12.05 20.52 -1.73
C CYS A 41 -11.83 19.99 -0.30
N LYS A 42 -11.85 20.88 0.71
CA LYS A 42 -11.80 20.49 2.12
C LYS A 42 -13.03 19.71 2.56
N ALA A 43 -14.23 20.11 2.14
CA ALA A 43 -15.47 19.42 2.46
C ALA A 43 -15.53 18.04 1.78
N GLU A 44 -15.07 17.95 0.53
CA GLU A 44 -14.97 16.70 -0.20
C GLU A 44 -13.99 15.73 0.46
N TYR A 45 -12.78 16.19 0.79
CA TYR A 45 -11.80 15.37 1.51
C TYR A 45 -12.30 14.90 2.87
N ALA A 46 -13.01 15.75 3.61
CA ALA A 46 -13.63 15.37 4.89
C ALA A 46 -14.67 14.23 4.70
N SER A 47 -15.42 14.26 3.60
CA SER A 47 -16.41 13.22 3.27
C SER A 47 -15.73 11.88 2.96
N PHE A 48 -14.63 11.88 2.21
CA PHE A 48 -13.83 10.68 1.97
C PHE A 48 -13.22 10.11 3.26
N ARG A 49 -12.69 10.99 4.12
CA ARG A 49 -12.14 10.56 5.43
C ARG A 49 -13.20 9.90 6.30
N GLU A 50 -14.40 10.46 6.34
CA GLU A 50 -15.49 9.89 7.13
C GLU A 50 -15.95 8.54 6.56
N LEU A 51 -16.06 8.41 5.24
CA LEU A 51 -16.37 7.14 4.59
C LEU A 51 -15.31 6.08 4.93
N ALA A 52 -14.02 6.40 4.80
CA ALA A 52 -12.92 5.51 5.14
C ALA A 52 -12.92 5.10 6.62
N ARG A 53 -13.27 6.04 7.52
CA ARG A 53 -13.41 5.75 8.96
C ARG A 53 -14.52 4.74 9.22
N LEU A 54 -15.68 4.93 8.57
CA LEU A 54 -16.84 4.04 8.71
C LEU A 54 -16.53 2.65 8.15
N THR A 55 -15.93 2.55 6.97
CA THR A 55 -15.59 1.26 6.36
C THR A 55 -14.52 0.53 7.17
N ASN A 56 -13.50 1.22 7.69
CA ASN A 56 -12.50 0.61 8.58
C ASN A 56 -13.08 0.14 9.93
N SER A 57 -14.23 0.67 10.35
CA SER A 57 -14.91 0.19 11.56
C SER A 57 -15.66 -1.12 11.35
N LEU A 58 -15.88 -1.52 10.10
CA LEU A 58 -16.50 -2.80 9.78
C LEU A 58 -15.51 -3.91 10.11
N LYS A 59 -15.91 -4.80 11.01
CA LYS A 59 -15.11 -5.99 11.33
C LYS A 59 -15.36 -7.04 10.24
N PRO A 60 -14.37 -7.35 9.37
CA PRO A 60 -14.55 -8.45 8.44
C PRO A 60 -14.71 -9.75 9.24
N PRO A 61 -15.48 -10.72 8.73
CA PRO A 61 -15.56 -12.03 9.35
C PRO A 61 -14.15 -12.63 9.42
N SER A 62 -13.77 -13.13 10.59
CA SER A 62 -12.51 -13.84 10.73
C SER A 62 -12.58 -15.12 9.89
N PRO A 63 -11.60 -15.42 9.03
CA PRO A 63 -11.58 -16.68 8.30
C PRO A 63 -11.41 -17.84 9.28
N ASP A 64 -11.85 -19.02 8.85
CA ASP A 64 -11.68 -20.25 9.64
C ASP A 64 -10.19 -20.49 9.95
N PRO A 65 -9.84 -20.96 11.17
CA PRO A 65 -8.45 -21.23 11.55
C PRO A 65 -7.68 -22.10 10.54
N SER A 66 -8.35 -23.08 9.89
CA SER A 66 -7.72 -23.94 8.88
C SER A 66 -7.21 -23.19 7.65
N VAL A 67 -7.81 -22.04 7.32
CA VAL A 67 -7.34 -21.18 6.22
C VAL A 67 -5.98 -20.59 6.53
N TRP A 68 -5.74 -20.21 7.80
CA TRP A 68 -4.45 -19.69 8.23
C TRP A 68 -3.37 -20.77 8.18
N ASP A 69 -3.67 -21.99 8.61
CA ASP A 69 -2.71 -23.11 8.57
C ASP A 69 -2.19 -23.33 7.15
N HIS A 70 -3.09 -23.44 6.16
CA HIS A 70 -2.72 -23.61 4.76
C HIS A 70 -1.94 -22.41 4.19
N TYR A 71 -2.32 -21.19 4.57
CA TYR A 71 -1.61 -19.98 4.16
C TYR A 71 -0.16 -19.99 4.69
N TYR A 72 0.02 -20.22 5.99
CA TYR A 72 1.33 -20.25 6.63
C TYR A 72 2.22 -21.37 6.09
N GLU A 73 1.67 -22.57 5.86
CA GLU A 73 2.40 -23.66 5.21
C GLU A 73 2.94 -23.26 3.84
N GLY A 74 2.13 -22.57 3.03
CA GLY A 74 2.52 -22.06 1.72
C GLY A 74 3.68 -21.06 1.80
N VAL A 75 3.61 -20.11 2.75
CA VAL A 75 4.65 -19.10 2.99
C VAL A 75 5.95 -19.76 3.48
N CYS A 76 5.86 -20.60 4.52
CA CYS A 76 7.01 -21.31 5.09
C CYS A 76 7.68 -22.22 4.06
N ARG A 77 6.91 -22.88 3.19
CA ARG A 77 7.45 -23.72 2.11
C ARG A 77 8.27 -22.91 1.11
N LYS A 78 7.83 -21.71 0.72
CA LYS A 78 8.60 -20.82 -0.17
C LYS A 78 9.92 -20.39 0.48
N MET A 79 9.87 -20.00 1.75
CA MET A 79 11.06 -19.60 2.51
C MET A 79 12.08 -20.74 2.66
N ARG A 80 11.63 -21.96 3.01
CA ARG A 80 12.52 -23.13 3.13
C ARG A 80 13.15 -23.52 1.79
N LYS A 81 12.41 -23.43 0.68
CA LYS A 81 12.97 -23.69 -0.65
C LYS A 81 14.07 -22.69 -1.00
N SER A 82 13.91 -21.40 -0.68
CA SER A 82 14.95 -20.39 -0.89
C SER A 82 16.23 -20.71 -0.10
N ALA A 83 16.11 -21.13 1.16
CA ALA A 83 17.25 -21.57 1.97
C ALA A 83 17.91 -22.85 1.41
N TYR A 84 17.11 -23.79 0.89
CA TYR A 84 17.61 -25.01 0.26
C TYR A 84 18.43 -24.69 -1.00
N TRP A 85 17.94 -23.80 -1.90
CA TRP A 85 18.70 -23.39 -3.08
C TRP A 85 19.99 -22.65 -2.74
N ALA A 86 19.99 -21.81 -1.70
CA ALA A 86 21.20 -21.14 -1.23
C ALA A 86 22.24 -22.14 -0.68
N TRP A 87 21.80 -23.13 0.09
CA TRP A 87 22.67 -24.15 0.67
C TRP A 87 23.23 -25.12 -0.38
N TRP A 88 22.37 -25.67 -1.26
CA TRP A 88 22.80 -26.55 -2.35
C TRP A 88 23.65 -25.82 -3.40
N GLY A 89 23.32 -24.56 -3.71
CA GLY A 89 24.14 -23.73 -4.58
C GLY A 89 25.53 -23.47 -4.02
N GLY A 90 25.63 -23.16 -2.72
CA GLY A 90 26.92 -22.99 -2.04
C GLY A 90 27.74 -24.29 -1.97
N LEU A 91 27.10 -25.43 -1.70
CA LEU A 91 27.77 -26.73 -1.63
C LEU A 91 28.33 -27.17 -2.99
N ALA A 92 27.57 -26.97 -4.08
CA ALA A 92 28.02 -27.31 -5.43
C ALA A 92 29.26 -26.50 -5.85
N VAL A 93 29.31 -25.19 -5.54
CA VAL A 93 30.48 -24.34 -5.79
C VAL A 93 31.69 -24.81 -4.97
N ALA A 94 31.50 -25.13 -3.69
CA ALA A 94 32.58 -25.63 -2.83
C ALA A 94 33.18 -26.95 -3.34
N CYS A 95 32.35 -27.90 -3.81
CA CYS A 95 32.83 -29.14 -4.40
C CYS A 95 33.65 -28.92 -5.68
N VAL A 96 33.23 -27.99 -6.54
CA VAL A 96 34.00 -27.64 -7.76
C VAL A 96 35.35 -27.02 -7.41
N VAL A 97 35.40 -26.12 -6.42
CA VAL A 97 36.65 -25.50 -5.96
C VAL A 97 37.60 -26.52 -5.31
N ALA A 98 37.08 -27.50 -4.57
CA ALA A 98 37.90 -28.53 -3.94
C ALA A 98 38.43 -29.61 -4.92
N ALA A 99 37.84 -29.72 -6.11
CA ALA A 99 38.23 -30.67 -7.15
C ALA A 99 39.16 -30.08 -8.23
N ALA A 100 39.50 -28.79 -8.13
CA ALA A 100 40.45 -28.07 -8.99
C ALA A 100 41.82 -27.94 -8.31
#